data_AF-A0A432FAK8-F1
#
_entry.id   AF-A0A432FAK8-F1
#
_cell.length_a   1.000
_cell.length_b   1.000
_cell.length_c   1.000
_cell.angle_alpha   90.00
_cell.angle_beta   90.00
_cell.angle_gamma   90.00
#
_symmetry.space_group_name_H-M   'P 1'
#
loop_
_entity.id
_entity.type
_entity.pdbx_description
1 polymer ?
#
loop_
_entity_poly.entity_id
_entity_poly.type
_entity_poly.pdbx_seq_one_letter_code
_entity_poly.pdbx_strand_id
1 'polypeptide(L)'
;MGKCSIYTDEYRAPKKCATSEIFNLLNDLNNISINNEKLSSDQKINLIKVALTGNKCVSKIRNEIFKEFNIDKSDEHQINGERIDASGQPLYTPLESIYMINKILGYKDLINLFIDDKTFRFNKDNIFDKIAKILHSTQIIEKRLEKLEKIKDLSKKQIEKLAKEMTGFSQTHSLSFKAMHELIDIMIVENKNQMQIIFDKGIMGEKIELSKSKYLGKD
;
A
#
# COMPACT_ATOMS: atom_id res chain seq x y z
N MET A 1 14.71 7.91 10.67
CA MET A 1 13.36 7.42 10.30
C MET A 1 12.59 7.15 11.57
N GLY A 2 11.29 7.45 11.63
CA GLY A 2 10.46 7.14 12.80
C GLY A 2 10.27 5.64 12.99
N LYS A 3 9.83 5.25 14.20
CA LYS A 3 9.48 3.87 14.55
C LYS A 3 8.03 3.55 14.21
N CYS A 4 7.76 2.29 13.89
CA CYS A 4 6.42 1.82 13.55
C CYS A 4 5.48 1.94 14.76
N SER A 5 4.23 2.31 14.50
CA SER A 5 3.21 2.48 15.56
C SER A 5 2.76 1.17 16.23
N ILE A 6 3.05 0.02 15.62
CA ILE A 6 2.69 -1.32 16.11
C ILE A 6 3.93 -2.02 16.66
N TYR A 7 5.00 -2.08 15.85
CA TYR A 7 6.28 -2.69 16.20
C TYR A 7 7.32 -1.60 16.46
N THR A 8 7.53 -1.22 17.72
CA THR A 8 8.37 -0.08 18.11
C THR A 8 9.87 -0.30 17.88
N ASP A 9 10.29 -1.55 17.75
CA ASP A 9 11.63 -1.97 17.34
C ASP A 9 11.87 -1.73 15.83
N GLU A 10 10.83 -1.83 15.01
CA GLU A 10 10.89 -1.69 13.55
C GLU A 10 10.87 -0.24 13.06
N TYR A 11 11.63 0.04 11.99
CA TYR A 11 11.53 1.32 11.28
C TYR A 11 10.28 1.39 10.40
N ARG A 12 9.71 2.59 10.29
CA ARG A 12 8.63 2.90 9.34
C ARG A 12 9.03 2.60 7.90
N ALA A 13 8.10 2.10 7.09
CA ALA A 13 8.30 1.94 5.66
C ALA A 13 8.26 3.31 4.93
N PRO A 14 8.86 3.43 3.73
CA PRO A 14 8.57 4.55 2.84
C PRO A 14 7.08 4.62 2.52
N LYS A 15 6.52 5.83 2.47
CA LYS A 15 5.11 6.02 2.10
C LYS A 15 4.86 5.67 0.63
N LYS A 16 5.77 6.07 -0.25
CA LYS A 16 5.78 5.70 -1.67
C LYS A 16 6.54 4.40 -1.88
N CYS A 17 5.85 3.27 -1.72
CA CYS A 17 6.35 1.96 -2.09
C CYS A 17 5.17 1.01 -2.35
N ALA A 18 5.42 -0.13 -2.99
CA ALA A 18 4.38 -1.08 -3.38
C ALA A 18 3.61 -1.62 -2.17
N THR A 19 4.30 -2.07 -1.11
CA THR A 19 3.64 -2.56 0.10
C THR A 19 2.72 -1.50 0.73
N SER A 20 3.20 -0.26 0.90
CA SER A 20 2.42 0.83 1.51
C SER A 20 1.18 1.19 0.68
N GLU A 21 1.31 1.24 -0.65
CA GLU A 21 0.19 1.60 -1.54
C GLU A 21 -0.85 0.48 -1.61
N ILE A 22 -0.43 -0.79 -1.69
CA ILE A 22 -1.33 -1.95 -1.67
C ILE A 22 -2.06 -2.07 -0.33
N PHE A 23 -1.35 -1.89 0.78
CA PHE A 23 -1.96 -1.87 2.11
C PHE A 23 -3.05 -0.80 2.22
N ASN A 24 -2.74 0.43 1.81
CA ASN A 24 -3.69 1.55 1.88
C ASN A 24 -4.89 1.36 0.93
N LEU A 25 -4.67 0.82 -0.27
CA LEU A 25 -5.75 0.47 -1.18
C LEU A 25 -6.66 -0.60 -0.59
N LEU A 26 -6.08 -1.67 -0.04
CA LEU A 26 -6.85 -2.74 0.60
C LEU A 26 -7.63 -2.21 1.82
N ASN A 27 -7.09 -1.24 2.55
CA ASN A 27 -7.81 -0.55 3.62
C ASN A 27 -9.00 0.25 3.08
N ASP A 28 -8.84 0.94 1.95
CA ASP A 28 -9.98 1.59 1.26
C ASP A 28 -11.06 0.56 0.91
N LEU A 29 -10.67 -0.57 0.31
CA LEU A 29 -11.59 -1.64 -0.09
C LEU A 29 -12.30 -2.31 1.10
N ASN A 30 -11.63 -2.50 2.24
CA ASN A 30 -12.28 -3.05 3.44
C ASN A 30 -13.23 -2.04 4.12
N ASN A 31 -13.08 -0.75 3.86
CA ASN A 31 -13.99 0.27 4.36
C ASN A 31 -15.28 0.35 3.55
N ILE A 32 -15.25 0.03 2.25
CA ILE A 32 -16.45 0.11 1.43
C ILE A 32 -17.45 -1.02 1.73
N SER A 33 -18.71 -0.80 1.42
CA SER A 33 -19.77 -1.80 1.35
C SER A 33 -20.67 -1.51 0.17
N ILE A 34 -21.09 -2.56 -0.53
CA ILE A 34 -21.92 -2.46 -1.73
C ILE A 34 -23.21 -3.21 -1.45
N ASN A 35 -24.36 -2.55 -1.58
CA ASN A 35 -25.66 -3.12 -1.18
C ASN A 35 -25.67 -3.62 0.27
N ASN A 36 -25.00 -2.87 1.16
CA ASN A 36 -24.78 -3.21 2.58
C ASN A 36 -23.96 -4.48 2.83
N GLU A 37 -23.35 -5.07 1.79
CA GLU A 37 -22.46 -6.22 1.91
C GLU A 37 -20.99 -5.81 1.76
N LYS A 38 -20.11 -6.54 2.42
CA LYS A 38 -18.65 -6.35 2.32
C LYS A 38 -18.10 -7.18 1.15
N LEU A 39 -17.04 -6.67 0.53
CA LEU A 39 -16.35 -7.37 -0.54
C LEU A 39 -15.79 -8.72 -0.06
N SER A 40 -15.95 -9.77 -0.87
CA SER A 40 -15.26 -11.05 -0.66
C SER A 40 -13.75 -10.93 -0.90
N SER A 41 -12.98 -11.94 -0.49
CA SER A 41 -11.54 -12.00 -0.79
C SER A 41 -11.25 -11.92 -2.29
N ASP A 42 -12.01 -12.67 -3.10
CA ASP A 42 -11.83 -12.69 -4.55
C ASP A 42 -12.15 -11.34 -5.18
N GLN A 43 -13.20 -10.67 -4.72
CA GLN A 43 -13.56 -9.33 -5.18
C GLN A 43 -12.47 -8.31 -4.82
N LYS A 44 -11.94 -8.35 -3.59
CA LYS A 44 -10.82 -7.48 -3.18
C LYS A 44 -9.60 -7.68 -4.06
N ILE A 45 -9.23 -8.93 -4.33
CA ILE A 45 -8.10 -9.25 -5.20
C ILE A 45 -8.37 -8.79 -6.63
N ASN A 46 -9.57 -9.02 -7.18
CA ASN A 46 -9.92 -8.57 -8.53
C ASN A 46 -9.77 -7.04 -8.64
N LEU A 47 -10.26 -6.28 -7.66
CA LEU A 47 -10.13 -4.82 -7.66
C LEU A 47 -8.66 -4.35 -7.56
N ILE A 48 -7.82 -5.05 -6.79
CA ILE A 48 -6.37 -4.78 -6.76
C ILE A 48 -5.72 -5.10 -8.12
N LYS A 49 -6.08 -6.22 -8.75
CA LYS A 49 -5.60 -6.57 -10.10
C LYS A 49 -5.99 -5.52 -11.12
N VAL A 50 -7.24 -5.07 -11.10
CA VAL A 50 -7.74 -3.99 -11.93
C VAL A 50 -6.95 -2.70 -11.68
N ALA A 51 -6.67 -2.37 -10.42
CA ALA A 51 -5.85 -1.22 -10.06
C ALA A 51 -4.40 -1.33 -10.58
N LEU A 52 -3.87 -2.54 -10.82
CA LEU A 52 -2.55 -2.79 -11.39
C LEU A 52 -2.50 -2.70 -12.93
N THR A 53 -3.62 -2.66 -13.64
CA THR A 53 -3.68 -2.64 -15.13
C THR A 53 -3.35 -1.30 -15.81
N GLY A 54 -2.78 -0.32 -15.12
CA GLY A 54 -2.36 0.99 -15.65
C GLY A 54 -2.94 2.17 -14.88
N ASN A 55 -2.50 3.38 -15.21
CA ASN A 55 -2.93 4.62 -14.56
C ASN A 55 -4.47 4.81 -14.66
N LYS A 56 -5.06 5.56 -13.70
CA LYS A 56 -6.51 5.77 -13.47
C LYS A 56 -7.19 4.76 -12.52
N CYS A 57 -6.56 4.54 -11.36
CA CYS A 57 -7.02 3.63 -10.30
C CYS A 57 -8.53 3.78 -9.98
N VAL A 58 -8.98 4.98 -9.62
CA VAL A 58 -10.38 5.26 -9.19
C VAL A 58 -11.41 4.83 -10.23
N SER A 59 -11.30 5.33 -11.47
CA SER A 59 -12.29 5.02 -12.51
C SER A 59 -12.35 3.53 -12.84
N LYS A 60 -11.22 2.83 -12.76
CA LYS A 60 -11.14 1.40 -13.05
C LYS A 60 -11.79 0.57 -11.96
N ILE A 61 -11.46 0.87 -10.69
CA ILE A 61 -12.09 0.23 -9.54
C ILE A 61 -13.60 0.42 -9.58
N ARG A 62 -14.08 1.66 -9.77
CA ARG A 62 -15.52 1.93 -9.84
C ARG A 62 -16.20 1.22 -11.01
N ASN A 63 -15.61 1.26 -12.20
CA ASN A 63 -16.16 0.54 -13.35
C ASN A 63 -16.25 -0.98 -13.09
N GLU A 64 -15.24 -1.56 -12.43
CA GLU A 64 -15.28 -2.98 -12.07
C GLU A 64 -16.32 -3.25 -11.00
N ILE A 65 -16.48 -2.39 -10.00
CA ILE A 65 -17.57 -2.49 -9.01
C ILE A 65 -18.94 -2.46 -9.70
N PHE A 66 -19.19 -1.47 -10.57
CA PHE A 66 -20.46 -1.37 -11.29
C PHE A 66 -20.77 -2.62 -12.10
N LYS A 67 -19.76 -3.20 -12.74
CA LYS A 67 -19.87 -4.42 -13.52
C LYS A 67 -20.10 -5.66 -12.65
N GLU A 68 -19.29 -5.85 -11.62
CA GLU A 68 -19.31 -7.03 -10.73
C GLU A 68 -20.64 -7.14 -9.97
N PHE A 69 -21.21 -5.98 -9.57
CA PHE A 69 -22.43 -5.92 -8.77
C PHE A 69 -23.67 -5.54 -9.59
N ASN A 70 -23.57 -5.43 -10.92
CA ASN A 70 -24.66 -4.99 -11.82
C ASN A 70 -25.35 -3.69 -11.36
N ILE A 71 -24.53 -2.70 -10.98
CA ILE A 71 -25.01 -1.39 -10.50
C ILE A 71 -24.97 -0.41 -11.67
N ASP A 72 -26.08 0.31 -11.88
CA ASP A 72 -26.11 1.42 -12.83
C ASP A 72 -25.23 2.56 -12.33
N LYS A 73 -24.45 3.19 -13.21
CA LYS A 73 -23.58 4.32 -12.85
C LYS A 73 -24.35 5.52 -12.29
N SER A 74 -25.66 5.60 -12.54
CA SER A 74 -26.53 6.60 -11.94
C SER A 74 -26.96 6.27 -10.51
N ASP A 75 -26.75 5.04 -10.03
CA ASP A 75 -27.13 4.56 -8.71
C ASP A 75 -25.90 4.34 -7.80
N GLU A 76 -25.04 5.36 -7.72
CA GLU A 76 -23.79 5.29 -6.95
C GLU A 76 -24.02 5.19 -5.43
N HIS A 77 -25.23 5.49 -4.95
CA HIS A 77 -25.63 5.42 -3.55
C HIS A 77 -25.58 4.00 -2.95
N GLN A 78 -25.55 2.97 -3.80
CA GLN A 78 -25.35 1.59 -3.38
C GLN A 78 -23.93 1.33 -2.84
N ILE A 79 -22.96 2.21 -3.16
CA ILE A 79 -21.58 2.12 -2.67
C ILE A 79 -21.41 3.07 -1.48
N ASN A 80 -21.10 2.50 -0.32
CA ASN A 80 -20.93 3.25 0.92
C ASN A 80 -19.51 3.08 1.47
N GLY A 81 -19.03 4.05 2.26
CA GLY A 81 -17.74 3.97 2.94
C GLY A 81 -16.51 4.38 2.12
N GLU A 82 -16.70 4.85 0.89
CA GLU A 82 -15.62 5.44 0.08
C GLU A 82 -15.08 6.72 0.75
N ARG A 83 -13.78 6.96 0.60
CA ARG A 83 -13.23 8.28 0.88
C ARG A 83 -13.70 9.24 -0.21
N ILE A 84 -13.97 10.48 0.16
CA ILE A 84 -14.32 11.55 -0.77
C ILE A 84 -13.30 12.69 -0.70
N ASP A 85 -13.04 13.33 -1.82
CA ASP A 85 -12.26 14.56 -1.87
C ASP A 85 -13.11 15.78 -1.48
N ALA A 86 -12.49 16.97 -1.50
CA ALA A 86 -13.17 18.22 -1.18
C ALA A 86 -14.30 18.58 -2.18
N SER A 87 -14.31 17.97 -3.36
CA SER A 87 -15.35 18.10 -4.38
C SER A 87 -16.43 17.01 -4.29
N GLY A 88 -16.38 16.17 -3.26
CA GLY A 88 -17.30 15.05 -3.06
C GLY A 88 -17.05 13.87 -4.00
N GLN A 89 -15.93 13.86 -4.73
CA GLN A 89 -15.59 12.78 -5.65
C GLN A 89 -14.91 11.62 -4.91
N PRO A 90 -15.19 10.37 -5.30
CA PRO A 90 -14.63 9.18 -4.67
C PRO A 90 -13.11 9.09 -4.84
N LEU A 91 -12.44 8.60 -3.80
CA LEU A 91 -10.99 8.45 -3.73
C LEU A 91 -10.60 7.01 -3.37
N TYR A 92 -9.66 6.48 -4.14
CA TYR A 92 -8.93 5.25 -3.84
C TYR A 92 -7.44 5.53 -3.86
N THR A 93 -6.69 4.79 -3.04
CA THR A 93 -5.24 4.91 -3.00
C THR A 93 -4.65 4.61 -4.38
N PRO A 94 -3.90 5.55 -4.98
CA PRO A 94 -3.21 5.31 -6.23
C PRO A 94 -1.98 4.44 -6.02
N LEU A 95 -1.71 3.53 -6.96
CA LEU A 95 -0.48 2.73 -7.02
C LEU A 95 0.64 3.51 -7.72
N GLU A 96 0.85 4.77 -7.31
CA GLU A 96 1.67 5.74 -8.00
C GLU A 96 3.13 5.30 -8.09
N SER A 97 3.72 4.86 -6.97
CA SER A 97 5.12 4.43 -6.92
C SER A 97 5.38 3.21 -7.81
N ILE A 98 4.41 2.28 -7.87
CA ILE A 98 4.46 1.12 -8.77
C ILE A 98 4.54 1.60 -10.21
N TYR A 99 3.69 2.53 -10.64
CA TYR A 99 3.73 3.01 -12.03
C TYR A 99 4.96 3.86 -12.36
N MET A 100 5.40 4.71 -11.43
CA MET A 100 6.61 5.52 -11.60
C MET A 100 7.84 4.64 -11.82
N ILE A 101 8.03 3.62 -10.98
CA ILE A 101 9.14 2.69 -11.09
C ILE A 101 8.98 1.83 -12.34
N ASN A 102 7.77 1.33 -12.64
CA ASN A 102 7.55 0.46 -13.79
C ASN A 102 7.78 1.17 -15.12
N LYS A 103 7.60 2.49 -15.20
CA LYS A 103 7.96 3.28 -16.39
C LYS A 103 9.45 3.14 -16.77
N ILE A 104 10.30 2.87 -15.79
CA ILE A 104 11.73 2.59 -16.00
C ILE A 104 11.99 1.09 -16.17
N LEU A 105 11.34 0.25 -15.37
CA LEU A 105 11.60 -1.20 -15.39
C LEU A 105 11.01 -1.91 -16.60
N GLY A 106 9.84 -1.48 -17.08
CA GLY A 106 9.23 -1.99 -18.31
C GLY A 106 8.53 -3.35 -18.16
N TYR A 107 8.12 -3.76 -16.95
CA TYR A 107 7.32 -4.98 -16.78
C TYR A 107 5.96 -4.80 -17.44
N LYS A 108 5.58 -5.77 -18.29
CA LYS A 108 4.28 -5.80 -18.97
C LYS A 108 3.16 -6.30 -18.05
N ASP A 109 3.49 -7.25 -17.20
CA ASP A 109 2.55 -7.92 -16.32
C ASP A 109 2.87 -7.60 -14.86
N LEU A 110 2.22 -6.56 -14.34
CA LEU A 110 2.34 -6.19 -12.93
C LEU A 110 1.51 -7.09 -12.03
N ILE A 111 0.46 -7.72 -12.54
CA ILE A 111 -0.42 -8.56 -11.73
C ILE A 111 0.36 -9.74 -11.20
N ASN A 112 0.97 -10.53 -12.09
CA ASN A 112 1.76 -11.71 -11.70
C ASN A 112 3.01 -11.37 -10.89
N LEU A 113 3.45 -10.11 -10.90
CA LEU A 113 4.57 -9.68 -10.08
C LEU A 113 4.19 -9.45 -8.60
N PHE A 114 2.97 -8.95 -8.37
CA PHE A 114 2.52 -8.54 -7.04
C PHE A 114 1.51 -9.49 -6.42
N ILE A 115 0.77 -10.25 -7.20
CA ILE A 115 -0.29 -11.15 -6.74
C ILE A 115 -0.02 -12.55 -7.28
N ASP A 116 0.06 -13.53 -6.39
CA ASP A 116 0.05 -14.94 -6.78
C ASP A 116 -1.39 -15.40 -7.00
N ASP A 117 -1.74 -15.67 -8.26
CA ASP A 117 -3.09 -16.08 -8.67
C ASP A 117 -3.54 -17.41 -8.07
N LYS A 118 -2.63 -18.27 -7.60
CA LYS A 118 -2.97 -19.56 -6.98
C LYS A 118 -3.26 -19.43 -5.50
N THR A 119 -2.55 -18.52 -4.83
CA THR A 119 -2.63 -18.37 -3.37
C THR A 119 -3.35 -17.10 -2.93
N PHE A 120 -3.68 -16.22 -3.87
CA PHE A 120 -4.24 -14.89 -3.64
C PHE A 120 -3.39 -14.03 -2.69
N ARG A 121 -2.07 -14.26 -2.66
CA ARG A 121 -1.15 -13.59 -1.75
C ARG A 121 -0.38 -12.48 -2.45
N PHE A 122 -0.12 -11.43 -1.69
CA PHE A 122 0.76 -10.35 -2.10
C PHE A 122 2.23 -10.78 -2.06
N ASN A 123 3.00 -10.46 -3.10
CA ASN A 123 4.44 -10.69 -3.15
C ASN A 123 5.19 -9.65 -2.31
N LYS A 124 5.54 -10.07 -1.09
CA LYS A 124 6.24 -9.27 -0.09
C LYS A 124 7.72 -9.01 -0.44
N ASP A 125 8.33 -9.84 -1.28
CA ASP A 125 9.71 -9.68 -1.75
C ASP A 125 9.76 -9.21 -3.21
N ASN A 126 9.25 -8.00 -3.45
CA ASN A 126 9.24 -7.40 -4.77
C ASN A 126 10.39 -6.39 -4.95
N ILE A 127 10.89 -6.27 -6.19
CA ILE A 127 11.97 -5.33 -6.56
C ILE A 127 11.57 -3.86 -6.37
N PHE A 128 10.27 -3.55 -6.44
CA PHE A 128 9.74 -2.20 -6.33
C PHE A 128 9.95 -1.64 -4.92
N ASP A 129 9.70 -2.43 -3.88
CA ASP A 129 9.95 -2.07 -2.49
C ASP A 129 11.45 -1.94 -2.20
N LYS A 130 12.29 -2.79 -2.81
CA LYS A 130 13.77 -2.68 -2.71
C LYS A 130 14.24 -1.34 -3.27
N ILE A 131 13.77 -0.96 -4.46
CA ILE A 131 14.07 0.33 -5.10
C ILE A 131 13.54 1.49 -4.24
N ALA A 132 12.28 1.45 -3.83
CA ALA A 132 11.66 2.51 -3.02
C ALA A 132 12.39 2.74 -1.69
N LYS A 133 12.84 1.66 -1.03
CA LYS A 133 13.69 1.74 0.19
C LYS A 133 14.99 2.51 -0.10
N ILE A 134 15.67 2.24 -1.21
CA ILE A 134 16.91 2.93 -1.58
C ILE A 134 16.63 4.42 -1.86
N LEU A 135 15.62 4.72 -2.68
CA LEU A 135 15.23 6.09 -3.05
C LEU A 135 14.80 6.93 -1.83
N HIS A 136 14.19 6.28 -0.83
CA HIS A 136 13.86 6.89 0.45
C HIS A 136 15.11 7.14 1.32
N SER A 137 16.04 6.16 1.36
CA SER A 137 17.19 6.20 2.26
C SER A 137 18.18 7.33 1.99
N THR A 138 18.21 7.87 0.77
CA THR A 138 19.15 8.93 0.37
C THR A 138 18.63 9.69 -0.85
N GLN A 139 18.84 11.02 -0.86
CA GLN A 139 18.61 11.86 -2.04
C GLN A 139 19.89 12.11 -2.86
N ILE A 140 21.06 11.74 -2.33
CA ILE A 140 22.36 11.90 -3.01
C ILE A 140 22.45 10.87 -4.15
N ILE A 141 22.65 11.36 -5.38
CA ILE A 141 22.60 10.56 -6.62
C ILE A 141 23.69 9.48 -6.61
N GLU A 142 24.91 9.80 -6.22
CA GLU A 142 26.05 8.87 -6.18
C GLU A 142 25.77 7.71 -5.23
N LYS A 143 25.21 8.01 -4.05
CA LYS A 143 24.80 6.98 -3.08
C LYS A 143 23.60 6.15 -3.57
N ARG A 144 22.70 6.73 -4.37
CA ARG A 144 21.61 5.97 -5.01
C ARG A 144 22.18 4.98 -6.02
N LEU A 145 23.09 5.42 -6.89
CA LEU A 145 23.75 4.57 -7.87
C LEU A 145 24.42 3.37 -7.20
N GLU A 146 25.29 3.63 -6.21
CA GLU A 146 26.03 2.57 -5.48
C GLU A 146 25.09 1.54 -4.83
N LYS A 147 23.96 1.98 -4.27
CA LYS A 147 22.97 1.08 -3.66
C LYS A 147 22.14 0.33 -4.69
N LEU A 148 21.73 0.99 -5.78
CA LEU A 148 20.92 0.40 -6.85
C LEU A 148 21.71 -0.65 -7.64
N GLU A 149 23.03 -0.49 -7.80
CA GLU A 149 23.93 -1.48 -8.41
C GLU A 149 23.94 -2.83 -7.66
N LYS A 150 23.57 -2.83 -6.38
CA LYS A 150 23.47 -4.06 -5.55
C LYS A 150 22.18 -4.84 -5.83
N ILE A 151 21.20 -4.26 -6.52
CA ILE A 151 19.99 -4.96 -6.95
C ILE A 151 20.30 -5.72 -8.24
N LYS A 152 20.21 -7.05 -8.17
CA LYS A 152 20.29 -7.93 -9.36
C LYS A 152 19.13 -7.60 -10.32
N ASP A 153 19.35 -7.81 -11.61
CA ASP A 153 18.34 -7.64 -12.69
C ASP A 153 18.06 -6.19 -13.14
N LEU A 154 18.79 -5.19 -12.64
CA LEU A 154 18.73 -3.82 -13.19
C LEU A 154 19.86 -3.58 -14.20
N SER A 155 19.50 -3.09 -15.38
CA SER A 155 20.47 -2.58 -16.35
C SER A 155 21.08 -1.25 -15.87
N LYS A 156 22.30 -0.93 -16.33
CA LYS A 156 22.97 0.36 -16.05
C LYS A 156 22.07 1.56 -16.37
N LYS A 157 21.37 1.51 -17.51
CA LYS A 157 20.42 2.55 -17.93
C LYS A 157 19.25 2.68 -16.95
N GLN A 158 18.71 1.59 -16.44
CA GLN A 158 17.63 1.65 -15.43
C GLN A 158 18.15 2.21 -14.11
N ILE A 159 19.34 1.80 -13.66
CA ILE A 159 19.99 2.31 -12.44
C ILE A 159 20.17 3.83 -12.53
N GLU A 160 20.74 4.33 -13.62
CA GLU A 160 20.95 5.76 -13.83
C GLU A 160 19.64 6.54 -13.79
N LYS A 161 18.61 6.05 -14.49
CA LYS A 161 17.29 6.69 -14.51
C LYS A 161 16.63 6.68 -13.13
N LEU A 162 16.67 5.55 -12.42
CA LEU A 162 16.14 5.44 -11.06
C LEU A 162 16.84 6.42 -10.11
N ALA A 163 18.17 6.55 -10.20
CA ALA A 163 18.92 7.43 -9.33
C ALA A 163 18.62 8.92 -9.59
N LYS A 164 18.56 9.33 -10.87
CA LYS A 164 18.50 10.73 -11.30
C LYS A 164 17.09 11.28 -11.50
N GLU A 165 16.16 10.47 -12.01
CA GLU A 165 14.82 10.94 -12.41
C GLU A 165 13.76 10.75 -11.31
N MET A 166 13.99 9.87 -10.32
CA MET A 166 13.00 9.58 -9.29
C MET A 166 13.02 10.59 -8.13
N THR A 167 11.86 11.20 -7.86
CA THR A 167 11.65 12.18 -6.79
C THR A 167 10.42 11.82 -5.94
N GLY A 168 10.25 12.47 -4.78
CA GLY A 168 9.05 12.31 -3.93
C GLY A 168 9.07 11.14 -2.94
N PHE A 169 10.17 10.39 -2.84
CA PHE A 169 10.31 9.23 -1.95
C PHE A 169 10.69 9.59 -0.50
N SER A 170 10.53 10.84 -0.03
CA SER A 170 11.02 11.28 1.29
C SER A 170 10.08 10.96 2.46
N GLN A 171 8.79 10.74 2.20
CA GLN A 171 7.80 10.51 3.27
C GLN A 171 7.83 9.07 3.80
N THR A 172 7.43 8.90 5.07
CA THR A 172 7.30 7.59 5.72
C THR A 172 5.82 7.26 5.96
N HIS A 173 5.50 5.98 5.94
CA HIS A 173 4.23 5.44 6.43
C HIS A 173 4.26 5.34 7.96
N SER A 174 3.12 5.26 8.65
CA SER A 174 3.09 5.06 10.12
C SER A 174 3.53 3.64 10.52
N LEU A 175 3.41 2.68 9.60
CA LEU A 175 3.70 1.27 9.81
C LEU A 175 5.03 0.84 9.15
N SER A 176 5.64 -0.21 9.70
CA SER A 176 6.79 -0.91 9.09
C SER A 176 6.32 -1.85 7.97
N PHE A 177 7.28 -2.33 7.16
CA PHE A 177 6.99 -3.40 6.20
C PHE A 177 6.45 -4.65 6.89
N LYS A 178 7.06 -5.05 8.03
CA LYS A 178 6.62 -6.20 8.83
C LYS A 178 5.15 -6.09 9.21
N ALA A 179 4.74 -4.96 9.79
CA ALA A 179 3.35 -4.72 10.17
C ALA A 179 2.40 -4.79 8.96
N MET A 180 2.73 -4.10 7.87
CA MET A 180 1.86 -4.12 6.68
C MET A 180 1.80 -5.50 6.03
N HIS A 181 2.89 -6.25 5.98
CA HIS A 181 2.92 -7.60 5.43
C HIS A 181 2.03 -8.58 6.19
N GLU A 182 1.97 -8.48 7.51
CA GLU A 182 1.05 -9.29 8.32
C GLU A 182 -0.40 -8.84 8.14
N LEU A 183 -0.64 -7.52 8.14
CA LEU A 183 -1.98 -6.97 8.00
C LEU A 183 -2.59 -7.23 6.62
N ILE A 184 -1.81 -7.14 5.53
CA ILE A 184 -2.29 -7.40 4.16
C ILE A 184 -2.89 -8.81 4.07
N ASP A 185 -2.20 -9.83 4.59
CA ASP A 185 -2.71 -11.22 4.54
C ASP A 185 -4.05 -11.36 5.26
N ILE A 186 -4.20 -10.69 6.41
CA ILE A 186 -5.43 -10.71 7.19
C ILE A 186 -6.53 -9.94 6.47
N MET A 187 -6.22 -8.75 5.96
CA MET A 187 -7.18 -7.84 5.31
C MET A 187 -7.73 -8.39 4.00
N ILE A 188 -7.00 -9.28 3.31
CA ILE A 188 -7.51 -10.00 2.13
C ILE A 188 -8.63 -10.97 2.55
N VAL A 189 -8.46 -11.65 3.68
CA VAL A 189 -9.40 -12.68 4.15
C VAL A 189 -10.57 -12.07 4.94
N GLU A 190 -10.26 -11.18 5.87
CA GLU A 190 -11.25 -10.55 6.76
C GLU A 190 -11.85 -9.29 6.16
N ASN A 191 -13.12 -9.04 6.47
CA ASN A 191 -13.84 -7.82 6.07
C ASN A 191 -13.66 -6.71 7.12
N LYS A 192 -12.43 -6.54 7.57
CA LYS A 192 -12.04 -5.60 8.62
C LYS A 192 -10.95 -4.67 8.14
N ASN A 193 -11.06 -3.41 8.50
CA ASN A 193 -10.02 -2.43 8.24
C ASN A 193 -8.85 -2.60 9.23
N GLN A 194 -7.77 -1.87 8.98
CA GLN A 194 -6.54 -1.96 9.79
C GLN A 194 -6.78 -1.78 11.29
N MET A 195 -7.65 -0.84 11.70
CA MET A 195 -7.86 -0.51 13.11
C MET A 195 -8.64 -1.60 13.83
N GLN A 196 -9.64 -2.17 13.17
CA GLN A 196 -10.39 -3.32 13.69
C GLN A 196 -9.45 -4.52 13.90
N ILE A 197 -8.59 -4.83 12.93
CA ILE A 197 -7.64 -5.95 13.03
C ILE A 197 -6.63 -5.71 14.16
N ILE A 198 -6.06 -4.50 14.24
CA ILE A 198 -5.08 -4.15 15.28
C ILE A 198 -5.71 -4.29 16.68
N PHE A 199 -6.96 -3.83 16.83
CA PHE A 199 -7.70 -3.96 18.09
C PHE A 199 -7.96 -5.43 18.44
N ASP A 200 -8.52 -6.20 17.50
CA ASP A 200 -8.88 -7.60 17.71
C ASP A 200 -7.67 -8.47 18.08
N LYS A 201 -6.53 -8.19 17.47
CA LYS A 201 -5.28 -8.94 17.73
C LYS A 201 -4.50 -8.44 18.95
N GLY A 202 -4.97 -7.39 19.63
CA GLY A 202 -4.29 -6.81 20.78
C GLY A 202 -2.90 -6.26 20.47
N ILE A 203 -2.61 -5.89 19.22
CA ILE A 203 -1.27 -5.44 18.76
C ILE A 203 -1.09 -3.92 18.93
N MET A 204 -1.95 -3.26 19.70
CA MET A 204 -1.64 -1.89 20.11
C MET A 204 -0.42 -1.96 21.03
N GLY A 205 0.64 -1.22 20.65
CA GLY A 205 1.94 -1.25 21.33
C GLY A 205 1.82 -1.07 22.84
N GLU A 206 2.87 -1.48 23.57
CA GLU A 206 2.94 -1.42 25.03
C GLU A 206 2.21 -0.18 25.55
N LYS A 207 1.09 -0.41 26.26
CA LYS A 207 0.57 0.64 27.13
C LYS A 207 1.74 1.03 28.01
N ILE A 208 2.12 2.31 28.00
CA ILE A 208 3.05 2.82 29.01
C ILE A 208 2.45 2.41 30.34
N GLU A 209 3.08 1.44 31.01
CA GLU A 209 2.75 1.16 32.40
C GLU A 209 3.11 2.43 33.15
N LEU A 210 2.09 3.19 33.54
CA LEU A 210 2.19 4.26 34.53
C LEU A 210 2.46 3.61 35.89
N SER A 211 3.58 2.90 36.02
CA SER A 211 4.03 2.35 37.28
C SER A 211 4.49 3.52 38.16
N LYS A 212 3.54 4.05 38.93
CA LYS A 212 3.75 4.93 40.09
C LYS A 212 4.51 6.26 39.85
N SER A 213 4.51 6.84 38.64
CA SER A 213 4.98 8.22 38.50
C SER A 213 3.84 9.22 38.77
N LYS A 214 4.04 10.10 39.77
CA LYS A 214 3.11 11.19 40.09
C LYS A 214 3.03 12.28 39.00
N TYR A 215 3.92 12.19 38.01
CA TYR A 215 4.08 13.15 36.92
C TYR A 215 4.31 12.40 35.61
N LEU A 216 3.86 12.99 34.50
CA LEU A 216 4.25 12.58 33.16
C LEU A 216 5.77 12.77 33.01
N GLY A 217 6.47 11.76 32.50
CA GLY A 217 7.89 11.86 32.18
C GLY A 217 8.13 13.09 31.31
N LYS A 218 9.01 13.98 31.75
CA LYS A 218 9.50 15.08 30.92
C LYS A 218 10.56 14.51 29.99
N ASP A 219 10.19 14.32 28.73
CA ASP A 219 11.14 14.42 27.62
C ASP A 219 11.16 15.87 27.12
#